data_AF-A0A4Q2QQW5-F1
#
_entry.id   AF-A0A4Q2QQW5-F1
#
_cell.length_a   1.000
_cell.length_b   1.000
_cell.length_c   1.000
_cell.angle_alpha   90.00
_cell.angle_beta   90.00
_cell.angle_gamma   90.00
#
_symmetry.space_group_name_H-M   'P 1'
#
loop_
_entity.id
_entity.type
_entity.pdbx_description
1 polymer ?
#
loop_
_entity_poly.entity_id
_entity_poly.type
_entity_poly.pdbx_seq_one_letter_code
_entity_poly.pdbx_strand_id
1 'polypeptide(L)'
;LAINEFVAYLNFSPYLQTGGTLDAKTVAIISFALCGFANFGSIGVVVGAFSAVAPHRAPEIAQLGLRALAAATLSNLMSATIAGFFIGLA
;
A
#
# COMPACT_ATOMS: atom_id res chain seq x y z
N LEU A 1 -5.65 -0.95 2.96
CA LEU A 1 -6.36 0.32 2.67
C LEU A 1 -7.10 0.88 3.89
N ALA A 2 -8.05 0.14 4.49
CA ALA A 2 -8.90 0.69 5.56
C ALA A 2 -8.14 1.08 6.83
N ILE A 3 -7.25 0.20 7.33
CA ILE A 3 -6.44 0.45 8.53
C ILE A 3 -5.01 0.82 8.13
N ASN A 4 -4.14 -0.16 7.90
CA ASN A 4 -2.77 0.02 7.43
C ASN A 4 -2.18 -1.31 6.94
N GLU A 5 -0.98 -1.24 6.39
CA GLU A 5 -0.18 -2.37 5.92
C GLU A 5 0.33 -3.26 7.05
N PHE A 6 0.65 -2.71 8.23
CA PHE A 6 1.10 -3.52 9.38
C PHE A 6 0.05 -4.55 9.81
N VAL A 7 -1.20 -4.12 9.99
CA VAL A 7 -2.32 -5.02 10.32
C VAL A 7 -2.57 -6.02 9.20
N ALA A 8 -2.40 -5.61 7.94
CA ALA A 8 -2.53 -6.52 6.81
C ALA A 8 -1.42 -7.59 6.81
N TYR A 9 -0.16 -7.21 7.03
CA TYR A 9 0.96 -8.14 7.13
C TYR A 9 0.84 -9.08 8.32
N LEU A 10 0.34 -8.62 9.47
CA LEU A 10 0.07 -9.46 10.63
C LEU A 10 -0.92 -10.58 10.30
N ASN A 11 -1.98 -10.27 9.54
CA ASN A 11 -2.97 -11.27 9.12
C ASN A 11 -2.48 -12.13 7.92
N PHE A 12 -1.51 -11.64 7.15
CA PHE A 12 -0.92 -12.38 6.03
C PHE A 12 0.18 -13.36 6.47
N SER A 13 0.96 -13.02 7.49
CA SER A 13 2.09 -13.83 8.00
C SER A 13 1.75 -15.30 8.28
N PRO A 14 0.59 -15.65 8.89
CA PRO A 14 0.22 -17.05 9.11
C PRO A 14 0.14 -17.90 7.82
N TYR A 15 -0.23 -17.30 6.69
CA TYR A 15 -0.31 -17.98 5.39
C TYR A 15 1.07 -18.31 4.81
N LEU A 16 2.13 -17.65 5.28
CA LEU A 16 3.50 -17.93 4.87
C LEU A 16 4.11 -19.13 5.62
N GLN A 17 3.64 -19.40 6.84
CA GLN A 17 4.19 -20.46 7.70
C GLN A 17 3.41 -21.77 7.60
N THR A 18 2.13 -21.70 7.25
CA THR A 18 1.24 -22.87 7.16
C THR A 18 1.29 -23.51 5.77
N GLY A 19 2.38 -24.23 5.49
CA GLY A 19 2.39 -25.38 4.56
C GLY A 19 1.77 -25.23 3.16
N GLY A 20 1.75 -24.03 2.57
CA GLY A 20 1.40 -23.85 1.15
C GLY A 20 -0.10 -23.74 0.84
N THR A 21 -0.90 -23.09 1.69
CA THR A 21 -2.29 -22.75 1.30
C THR A 21 -2.36 -21.78 0.10
N LEU A 22 -1.31 -20.99 -0.12
CA LEU A 22 -1.17 -20.07 -1.25
C LEU A 22 0.03 -20.45 -2.12
N ASP A 23 -0.11 -20.30 -3.43
CA ASP A 23 1.01 -20.48 -4.36
C ASP A 23 2.04 -19.33 -4.25
N ALA A 24 3.26 -19.59 -4.71
CA ALA A 24 4.35 -18.62 -4.65
C ALA A 24 4.03 -17.30 -5.38
N LYS A 25 3.26 -17.38 -6.46
CA LYS A 25 2.79 -16.23 -7.23
C LYS A 25 1.86 -15.33 -6.41
N THR A 26 0.86 -15.91 -5.75
CA THR A 26 -0.10 -15.19 -4.90
C THR A 26 0.60 -14.57 -3.71
N VAL A 27 1.52 -15.30 -3.09
CA VAL A 27 2.35 -14.77 -2.00
C VAL A 27 3.10 -13.51 -2.46
N ALA A 28 3.71 -13.54 -3.64
CA ALA A 28 4.41 -12.38 -4.17
C ALA A 28 3.46 -11.21 -4.49
N ILE A 29 2.34 -11.47 -5.18
CA ILE A 29 1.35 -10.43 -5.50
C ILE A 29 0.87 -9.72 -4.23
N ILE A 30 0.46 -10.47 -3.20
CA ILE A 30 -0.01 -9.90 -1.94
C ILE A 30 1.11 -9.11 -1.26
N SER A 31 2.34 -9.64 -1.25
CA SER A 31 3.49 -8.98 -0.63
C SER A 31 3.76 -7.60 -1.25
N PHE A 32 3.73 -7.49 -2.59
CA PHE A 32 3.92 -6.23 -3.29
C PHE A 32 2.72 -5.29 -3.18
N ALA A 33 1.48 -5.82 -3.17
CA ALA A 33 0.27 -5.01 -3.03
C ALA A 33 0.19 -4.35 -1.64
N LEU A 34 0.68 -5.04 -0.60
CA LEU A 34 0.72 -4.53 0.78
C LEU A 34 1.93 -3.63 1.06
N CYS A 35 2.95 -3.62 0.20
CA CYS A 35 4.19 -2.89 0.42
C CYS A 35 4.04 -1.38 0.16
N GLY A 36 3.32 -0.69 1.04
CA GLY A 36 3.29 0.77 1.05
C GLY A 36 2.27 1.35 2.02
N PHE A 37 2.49 2.59 2.42
CA PHE A 37 1.68 3.30 3.41
C PHE A 37 0.36 3.86 2.84
N ALA A 38 -0.20 3.23 1.79
CA ALA A 38 -1.45 3.67 1.16
C ALA A 38 -2.66 3.27 2.03
N ASN A 39 -3.02 4.13 2.97
CA ASN A 39 -4.19 3.98 3.83
C ASN A 39 -4.79 5.35 4.23
N PHE A 40 -6.00 5.35 4.80
CA PHE A 40 -6.68 6.59 5.19
C PHE A 40 -5.94 7.35 6.30
N GLY A 41 -5.29 6.65 7.24
CA GLY A 41 -4.50 7.27 8.30
C GLY A 41 -3.29 8.03 7.76
N SER A 42 -2.62 7.49 6.73
CA SER A 42 -1.46 8.12 6.10
C SER A 42 -1.78 9.44 5.40
N ILE A 43 -3.04 9.68 5.01
CA ILE A 43 -3.45 11.00 4.51
C ILE A 43 -3.19 12.05 5.59
N GLY A 44 -3.58 11.79 6.83
CA GLY A 44 -3.35 12.72 7.94
C GLY A 44 -1.86 12.97 8.19
N VAL A 45 -1.04 11.92 8.12
CA VAL A 45 0.42 12.02 8.28
C VAL A 45 1.04 12.90 7.19
N VAL A 46 0.71 12.66 5.92
CA VAL A 46 1.23 13.42 4.78
C VAL A 46 0.71 14.85 4.79
N VAL A 47 -0.59 15.05 5.00
CA VAL A 47 -1.18 16.39 5.09
C VAL A 47 -0.54 17.18 6.22
N GLY A 48 -0.36 16.58 7.40
CA GLY A 48 0.30 17.22 8.54
C GLY A 48 1.76 17.59 8.25
N ALA A 49 2.54 16.64 7.73
CA ALA A 49 3.95 16.85 7.42
C ALA A 49 4.16 17.94 6.36
N PHE A 50 3.43 17.88 5.24
CA PHE A 50 3.58 18.86 4.16
C PHE A 50 3.00 20.23 4.53
N SER A 51 1.91 20.27 5.31
CA SER A 51 1.37 21.54 5.81
C SER A 51 2.29 22.22 6.82
N ALA A 52 3.08 21.47 7.58
CA ALA A 52 4.11 22.04 8.46
C ALA A 52 5.25 22.71 7.66
N VAL A 53 5.60 22.15 6.50
CA VAL A 53 6.64 22.70 5.60
C VAL A 53 6.12 23.89 4.78
N ALA A 54 4.87 23.81 4.30
CA ALA A 54 4.24 24.85 3.48
C ALA A 54 2.85 25.22 4.01
N PRO A 55 2.74 25.98 5.11
CA PRO A 55 1.46 26.28 5.77
C PRO A 55 0.45 26.97 4.86
N HIS A 56 0.91 27.86 3.96
CA HIS A 56 0.09 28.57 3.00
C HIS A 56 -0.56 27.65 1.93
N ARG A 57 -0.07 26.41 1.77
CA ARG A 57 -0.62 25.41 0.84
C ARG A 57 -1.43 24.32 1.52
N ALA A 58 -1.63 24.38 2.84
CA ALA A 58 -2.37 23.36 3.59
C ALA A 58 -3.76 23.04 2.99
N PRO A 59 -4.57 24.02 2.52
CA PRO A 59 -5.86 23.71 1.90
C PRO A 59 -5.74 22.88 0.61
N GLU A 60 -4.75 23.18 -0.23
CA GLU A 60 -4.47 22.45 -1.47
C GLU A 60 -4.00 21.02 -1.15
N ILE A 61 -3.07 20.87 -0.21
CA ILE A 61 -2.53 19.57 0.23
C ILE A 61 -3.64 18.67 0.78
N ALA A 62 -4.54 19.23 1.60
CA ALA A 62 -5.66 18.48 2.16
C ALA A 62 -6.63 17.97 1.06
N GLN A 63 -6.94 18.80 0.06
CA GLN A 63 -7.82 18.41 -1.06
C GLN A 63 -7.23 17.29 -1.92
N LEU A 64 -5.90 17.22 -2.02
CA LEU A 64 -5.20 16.19 -2.78
C LEU A 64 -5.10 14.84 -2.04
N GLY A 65 -5.39 14.79 -0.74
CA GLY A 65 -5.17 13.60 0.10
C GLY A 65 -5.82 12.31 -0.45
N LEU A 66 -7.09 12.36 -0.88
CA LEU A 66 -7.77 11.19 -1.45
C LEU A 66 -7.21 10.78 -2.81
N ARG A 67 -6.80 11.76 -3.64
CA ARG A 67 -6.17 11.49 -4.94
C ARG A 67 -4.79 10.86 -4.75
N ALA A 68 -4.03 11.35 -3.77
CA ALA A 68 -2.73 10.79 -3.40
C ALA A 68 -2.88 9.35 -2.88
N LEU A 69 -3.90 9.08 -2.04
CA LEU A 69 -4.20 7.72 -1.59
C LEU A 69 -4.52 6.77 -2.75
N ALA A 70 -5.36 7.22 -3.69
CA ALA A 70 -5.70 6.43 -4.88
C ALA A 70 -4.46 6.17 -5.74
N ALA A 71 -3.64 7.18 -6.01
CA ALA A 71 -2.41 7.05 -6.77
C ALA A 71 -1.42 6.08 -6.11
N ALA A 72 -1.21 6.20 -4.79
CA ALA A 72 -0.34 5.29 -4.03
C ALA A 72 -0.87 3.85 -4.05
N THR A 73 -2.18 3.65 -3.89
CA THR A 73 -2.80 2.31 -3.96
C THR A 73 -2.61 1.68 -5.34
N LEU A 74 -2.86 2.45 -6.41
CA LEU A 74 -2.65 1.98 -7.78
C LEU A 74 -1.19 1.67 -8.08
N SER A 75 -0.25 2.44 -7.53
CA SER A 75 1.18 2.17 -7.63
C SER A 75 1.54 0.81 -7.02
N ASN A 76 1.04 0.51 -5.82
CA ASN A 76 1.28 -0.79 -5.18
C ASN A 76 0.67 -1.95 -5.98
N LEU A 77 -0.55 -1.78 -6.50
CA LEU A 77 -1.22 -2.78 -7.33
C LEU A 77 -0.49 -3.00 -8.66
N MET A 78 0.07 -1.94 -9.26
CA MET A 78 0.89 -2.05 -10.46
C MET A 78 2.15 -2.87 -10.18
N SER A 79 2.88 -2.57 -9.10
CA SER A 79 4.04 -3.35 -8.69
C SER A 79 3.69 -4.83 -8.42
N ALA A 80 2.54 -5.08 -7.79
CA ALA A 80 2.03 -6.43 -7.57
C ALA A 80 1.70 -7.16 -8.88
N THR A 81 1.12 -6.46 -9.85
CA THR A 81 0.83 -7.00 -11.18
C THR A 81 2.12 -7.38 -11.91
N ILE A 82 3.13 -6.52 -11.85
CA ILE A 82 4.46 -6.77 -12.44
C ILE A 82 5.11 -7.99 -11.78
N ALA A 83 5.10 -8.07 -10.44
CA ALA A 83 5.64 -9.22 -9.71
C ALA A 83 4.92 -10.52 -10.10
N GLY A 84 3.58 -10.51 -10.13
CA GLY A 84 2.78 -11.65 -10.53
C GLY A 84 3.01 -12.07 -11.99
N PHE A 85 3.26 -11.13 -12.89
CA PHE A 85 3.59 -11.40 -14.29
C PHE A 85 4.92 -12.15 -14.41
N PHE A 86 6.00 -11.62 -13.83
CA PHE A 86 7.33 -12.21 -13.94
C PHE A 86 7.46 -13.53 -13.17
N ILE A 87 6.84 -13.66 -12.01
CA ILE A 87 6.88 -14.90 -11.22
C ILE A 87 5.99 -15.99 -11.85
N GLY A 88 4.92 -15.60 -12.56
CA GLY A 88 4.09 -16.56 -13.29
C GLY A 88 4.72 -17.09 -14.58
N LEU A 89 5.82 -16.49 -15.05
CA LEU A 89 6.59 -16.96 -16.20
C LEU A 89 7.77 -17.87 -15.81
N ALA A 90 8.13 -17.88 -14.52
CA ALA A 90 9.21 -18.69 -13.94
C ALA A 90 8.70 -20.06 -13.52
#